data_AF-A0A9W7TCU8-F1
#
_entry.id   AF-A0A9W7TCU8-F1
#
_cell.length_a   1.000
_cell.length_b   1.000
_cell.length_c   1.000
_cell.angle_alpha   90.00
_cell.angle_beta   90.00
_cell.angle_gamma   90.00
#
_symmetry.space_group_name_H-M   'P 1'
#
loop_
_entity.id
_entity.type
_entity.pdbx_description
1 polymer ?
#
loop_
_entity_poly.entity_id
_entity_poly.type
_entity_poly.pdbx_seq_one_letter_code
_entity_poly.pdbx_strand_id
1 'polypeptide(L)'
;MRNCPGLINSLMTYVQGQVERGELDDKSVENCVCILHNLSYQLDKEAPEHFSITDDETTQKQKANEDKSKNSLFSSKSTKNQKELSFPAMDTPNPEGVSLLYNRKSLQMYLFVLRLSHNEATLEACCGTLQNLAGSKNLVSTVMSQAFEKLNGLPLITSLLNSANQNLQKTAMSLLGNMSRVSNLRATMAKEVLPQVSSFLSSVTPNMVESDGTIATACRMMQTLALAEPELSKKVFNRNLIMTLSFLSEDM
;
A
#
# COMPACT_ATOMS: atom_id res chain seq x y z
N MET A 1 17.92 6.42 -13.81
CA MET A 1 16.78 6.45 -14.75
C MET A 1 15.74 7.53 -14.40
N ARG A 2 15.36 7.74 -13.13
CA ARG A 2 14.37 8.78 -12.76
C ARG A 2 14.66 10.19 -13.29
N ASN A 3 15.94 10.56 -13.35
CA ASN A 3 16.39 11.88 -13.84
C ASN A 3 16.46 11.98 -15.36
N CYS A 4 16.12 10.93 -16.12
CA CYS A 4 16.11 10.97 -17.57
C CYS A 4 14.90 11.78 -18.06
N PRO A 5 15.11 12.92 -18.75
CA PRO A 5 14.01 13.78 -19.17
C PRO A 5 12.98 13.02 -20.03
N GLY A 6 11.70 13.14 -19.67
CA GLY A 6 10.59 12.57 -20.42
C GLY A 6 10.40 11.05 -20.30
N LEU A 7 11.31 10.30 -19.67
CA LEU A 7 11.20 8.85 -19.55
C LEU A 7 9.93 8.42 -18.80
N ILE A 8 9.74 8.92 -17.57
CA ILE A 8 8.57 8.56 -16.75
C ILE A 8 7.28 9.02 -17.44
N ASN A 9 7.26 10.24 -17.98
CA ASN A 9 6.13 10.78 -18.72
C ASN A 9 5.73 9.87 -19.89
N SER A 10 6.70 9.40 -20.67
CA SER A 10 6.45 8.54 -21.83
C SER A 10 5.90 7.17 -21.42
N LEU A 11 6.51 6.54 -20.41
CA LEU A 11 6.04 5.25 -19.88
C LEU A 11 4.61 5.35 -19.35
N MET A 12 4.33 6.36 -18.53
CA MET A 12 3.01 6.57 -17.94
C MET A 12 1.95 6.89 -18.98
N THR A 13 2.28 7.73 -19.97
CA THR A 13 1.36 8.06 -21.08
C THR A 13 1.05 6.83 -21.92
N TYR A 14 2.07 6.00 -22.21
CA TYR A 14 1.88 4.77 -22.95
C TYR A 14 0.96 3.79 -22.20
N VAL A 15 1.26 3.49 -20.94
CA VAL A 15 0.42 2.57 -20.13
C VAL A 15 -1.00 3.11 -19.99
N GLN A 16 -1.18 4.41 -19.72
CA GLN A 16 -2.51 5.03 -19.65
C GLN A 16 -3.28 4.90 -20.97
N GLY A 17 -2.64 5.12 -22.11
CA GLY A 17 -3.26 4.92 -23.42
C GLY A 17 -3.65 3.47 -23.69
N GLN A 18 -2.92 2.49 -23.14
CA GLN A 18 -3.25 1.07 -23.24
C GLN A 18 -4.41 0.68 -22.30
N VAL A 19 -4.50 1.28 -21.10
CA VAL A 19 -5.68 1.17 -20.23
C VAL A 19 -6.94 1.64 -20.96
N GLU A 20 -6.88 2.80 -21.62
CA GLU A 20 -8.02 3.39 -22.33
C GLU A 20 -8.48 2.56 -23.53
N ARG A 21 -7.56 1.85 -24.18
CA ARG A 21 -7.85 0.93 -25.29
C ARG A 21 -8.26 -0.46 -24.85
N GLY A 22 -8.04 -0.82 -23.58
CA GLY A 22 -8.22 -2.18 -23.08
C GLY A 22 -7.15 -3.17 -23.57
N GLU A 23 -5.97 -2.68 -23.95
CA GLU A 23 -4.87 -3.45 -24.57
C GLU A 23 -3.72 -3.65 -23.56
N LEU A 24 -4.02 -4.20 -22.37
CA LEU A 24 -3.07 -4.24 -21.24
C LEU A 24 -2.11 -5.44 -21.23
N ASP A 25 -2.36 -6.44 -22.05
CA ASP A 25 -1.66 -7.71 -21.99
C ASP A 25 -0.52 -7.83 -23.03
N ASP A 26 -0.17 -6.73 -23.70
CA ASP A 26 0.99 -6.65 -24.61
C ASP A 26 2.33 -6.63 -23.85
N LYS A 27 3.37 -7.17 -24.48
CA LYS A 27 4.72 -7.25 -23.89
C LYS A 27 5.32 -5.88 -23.58
N SER A 28 4.96 -4.86 -24.35
CA SER A 28 5.40 -3.49 -24.14
C SER A 28 4.79 -2.88 -22.89
N VAL A 29 3.53 -3.21 -22.58
CA VAL A 29 2.89 -2.80 -21.32
C VAL A 29 3.59 -3.44 -20.14
N GLU A 30 3.83 -4.76 -20.21
CA GLU A 30 4.59 -5.50 -19.18
C GLU A 30 5.95 -4.84 -18.92
N ASN A 31 6.72 -4.57 -19.98
CA ASN A 31 8.03 -3.92 -19.86
C ASN A 31 7.94 -2.52 -19.23
N CYS A 32 6.94 -1.72 -19.63
CA CYS A 32 6.75 -0.38 -19.07
C CYS A 32 6.41 -0.44 -17.58
N VAL A 33 5.49 -1.31 -17.18
CA VAL A 33 5.10 -1.48 -15.77
C VAL A 33 6.25 -2.05 -14.94
N CYS A 34 7.05 -2.98 -15.50
CA CYS A 34 8.29 -3.44 -14.86
C CYS A 34 9.31 -2.31 -14.63
N ILE A 35 9.45 -1.39 -15.59
CA ILE A 35 10.30 -0.21 -15.39
C ILE A 35 9.71 0.69 -14.30
N LEU A 36 8.40 0.95 -14.31
CA LEU A 36 7.75 1.76 -13.28
C LEU A 36 7.89 1.15 -11.88
N HIS A 37 7.81 -0.17 -11.76
CA HIS A 37 8.09 -0.93 -10.54
C HIS A 37 9.51 -0.66 -10.02
N ASN A 38 10.51 -0.77 -10.89
CA ASN A 38 11.90 -0.46 -10.51
C ASN A 38 12.07 1.01 -10.12
N LEU A 39 11.39 1.91 -10.84
CA LEU A 39 11.43 3.34 -10.55
C LEU A 39 10.66 3.71 -9.28
N SER A 40 9.77 2.90 -8.73
CA SER A 40 9.11 3.19 -7.45
C SER A 40 9.91 2.72 -6.22
N TYR A 41 10.97 1.93 -6.41
CA TYR A 41 11.77 1.38 -5.32
C TYR A 41 12.51 2.45 -4.51
N GLN A 42 12.37 2.44 -3.17
CA GLN A 42 13.02 3.42 -2.26
C GLN A 42 12.76 4.90 -2.64
N LEU A 43 11.62 5.18 -3.27
CA LEU A 43 11.29 6.50 -3.79
C LEU A 43 11.35 7.61 -2.73
N ASP A 44 10.92 7.31 -1.50
CA ASP A 44 10.94 8.24 -0.36
C ASP A 44 12.34 8.65 0.09
N LYS A 45 13.34 7.78 -0.12
CA LYS A 45 14.73 8.05 0.24
C LYS A 45 15.49 8.77 -0.87
N GLU A 46 15.18 8.43 -2.12
CA GLU A 46 15.91 8.94 -3.28
C GLU A 46 15.31 10.23 -3.86
N ALA A 47 14.05 10.54 -3.53
CA ALA A 47 13.37 11.77 -3.92
C ALA A 47 12.59 12.40 -2.74
N PRO A 48 13.23 12.67 -1.59
CA PRO A 48 12.55 13.14 -0.36
C PRO A 48 11.83 14.49 -0.53
N GLU A 49 12.28 15.34 -1.46
CA GLU A 49 11.66 16.63 -1.80
C GLU A 49 10.19 16.49 -2.23
N HIS A 50 9.81 15.33 -2.78
CA HIS A 50 8.45 15.02 -3.21
C HIS A 50 7.47 14.73 -2.05
N PHE A 51 8.00 14.48 -0.85
CA PHE A 51 7.26 13.99 0.31
C PHE A 51 7.28 14.96 1.50
N SER A 52 7.67 16.21 1.25
CA SER A 52 7.55 17.27 2.25
C SER A 52 6.07 17.55 2.54
N ILE A 53 5.68 17.40 3.80
CA ILE A 53 4.30 17.65 4.24
C ILE A 53 4.09 19.15 4.27
N THR A 54 3.03 19.63 3.62
CA THR A 54 2.46 20.94 3.95
C THR A 54 1.68 20.80 5.25
N ASP A 55 2.32 21.11 6.37
CA ASP A 55 1.61 21.49 7.58
C ASP A 55 0.96 22.85 7.32
N ASP A 56 -0.26 22.87 6.78
CA ASP A 56 -1.04 24.09 6.53
C ASP A 56 -1.35 24.92 7.82
N GLU A 57 -0.77 24.58 8.97
CA GLU A 57 -0.93 25.29 10.24
C GLU A 57 0.34 25.93 10.82
N THR A 58 1.54 25.58 10.38
CA THR A 58 2.77 26.18 10.96
C THR A 58 3.07 27.56 10.39
N THR A 59 2.65 27.87 9.17
CA THR A 59 2.90 29.19 8.55
C THR A 59 1.93 30.28 9.02
N GLN A 60 0.76 29.94 9.57
CA GLN A 60 -0.17 30.93 10.13
C GLN A 60 0.04 31.20 11.62
N LYS A 61 0.53 30.23 12.40
CA LYS A 61 0.82 30.44 13.84
C LYS A 61 2.09 31.24 14.10
N GLN A 62 3.04 31.28 13.17
CA GLN A 62 4.27 32.09 13.33
C GLN A 62 4.07 33.58 13.02
N LYS A 63 2.98 33.98 12.35
CA LYS A 63 2.64 35.41 12.13
C LYS A 63 1.69 36.02 13.17
N ALA A 64 1.14 35.21 14.08
CA ALA A 64 0.17 35.68 15.09
C ALA A 64 0.74 35.74 16.52
N ASN A 65 2.02 35.43 16.73
CA ASN A 65 2.62 35.28 18.07
C ASN A 65 3.59 36.40 18.47
N GLU A 66 3.49 37.59 17.86
CA GLU A 66 4.22 38.77 18.33
C GLU A 66 3.40 39.70 19.23
N ASP A 67 2.17 39.37 19.61
CA ASP A 67 1.44 40.24 20.53
C ASP A 67 0.49 39.50 21.50
N LYS A 68 0.71 39.79 22.79
CA LYS A 68 -0.19 39.63 23.96
C LYS A 68 -0.14 38.33 24.78
N SER A 69 0.70 38.38 25.82
CA SER A 69 0.30 38.44 27.25
C SER A 69 -0.87 37.55 27.76
N LYS A 70 -0.50 36.72 28.76
CA LYS A 70 -1.23 36.33 30.01
C LYS A 70 -2.35 35.28 29.95
N ASN A 71 -2.17 34.28 30.84
CA ASN A 71 -3.14 33.49 31.59
C ASN A 71 -4.34 32.90 30.85
N SER A 72 -4.28 31.60 30.56
CA SER A 72 -5.49 30.76 30.58
C SER A 72 -5.12 29.28 30.75
N LEU A 73 -5.33 28.76 31.98
CA LEU A 73 -5.64 27.34 32.15
C LEU A 73 -7.06 27.12 31.62
N PHE A 74 -7.32 25.93 31.05
CA PHE A 74 -8.54 25.47 30.37
C PHE A 74 -8.59 25.75 28.85
N SER A 75 -8.26 24.71 28.07
CA SER A 75 -8.82 24.54 26.71
C SER A 75 -9.18 23.07 26.47
N SER A 76 -10.49 22.86 26.43
CA SER A 76 -11.28 21.84 25.72
C SER A 76 -10.56 20.73 24.95
N LYS A 77 -11.02 19.49 25.22
CA LYS A 77 -10.89 18.32 24.33
C LYS A 77 -11.29 18.72 22.91
N SER A 78 -10.32 18.90 22.02
CA SER A 78 -10.56 18.97 20.59
C SER A 78 -10.87 17.57 20.10
N THR A 79 -12.07 17.40 19.56
CA THR A 79 -12.44 16.25 18.74
C THR A 79 -11.41 16.15 17.61
N LYS A 80 -10.53 15.14 17.66
CA LYS A 80 -9.55 14.85 16.60
C LYS A 80 -10.32 14.44 15.34
N ASN A 81 -10.80 15.42 14.58
CA ASN A 81 -10.99 15.23 13.15
C ASN A 81 -9.61 14.87 12.60
N GLN A 82 -9.41 13.60 12.23
CA GLN A 82 -8.16 13.15 11.61
C GLN A 82 -8.02 13.95 10.31
N LYS A 83 -7.22 15.02 10.34
CA LYS A 83 -6.90 15.82 9.16
C LYS A 83 -6.23 14.87 8.15
N GLU A 84 -6.72 14.88 6.93
CA GLU A 84 -6.25 13.99 5.87
C GLU A 84 -4.83 14.39 5.48
N LEU A 85 -3.86 13.55 5.86
CA LEU A 85 -2.47 13.73 5.50
C LEU A 85 -2.31 13.44 4.01
N SER A 86 -1.74 14.39 3.28
CA SER A 86 -1.44 14.27 1.85
C SER A 86 -0.14 15.02 1.54
N PHE A 87 0.50 14.65 0.43
CA PHE A 87 1.65 15.37 -0.10
C PHE A 87 1.17 16.36 -1.17
N PRO A 88 1.69 17.60 -1.25
CA PRO A 88 1.27 18.57 -2.27
C PRO A 88 1.28 18.01 -3.70
N ALA A 89 2.32 17.25 -4.03
CA ALA A 89 2.50 16.65 -5.35
C ALA A 89 1.65 15.39 -5.60
N MET A 90 0.95 14.84 -4.59
CA MET A 90 0.01 13.74 -4.79
C MET A 90 -1.20 14.17 -5.64
N ASP A 91 -1.59 15.44 -5.51
CA ASP A 91 -2.85 15.97 -6.01
C ASP A 91 -2.67 17.08 -7.05
N THR A 92 -1.44 17.24 -7.54
CA THR A 92 -1.16 18.18 -8.63
C THR A 92 -2.00 17.82 -9.87
N PRO A 93 -2.72 18.79 -10.47
CA PRO A 93 -3.52 18.54 -11.66
C PRO A 93 -2.72 18.01 -12.84
N ASN A 94 -1.49 18.53 -13.00
CA ASN A 94 -0.56 18.24 -14.09
C ASN A 94 0.74 17.66 -13.52
N PRO A 95 0.74 16.38 -13.13
CA PRO A 95 1.94 15.69 -12.64
C PRO A 95 2.97 15.51 -13.75
N GLU A 96 4.24 15.66 -13.43
CA GLU A 96 5.35 15.41 -14.34
C GLU A 96 6.52 14.72 -13.62
N GLY A 97 7.38 14.05 -14.41
CA GLY A 97 8.58 13.42 -13.91
C GLY A 97 8.29 12.44 -12.77
N VAL A 98 9.02 12.58 -11.67
CA VAL A 98 8.95 11.67 -10.51
C VAL A 98 7.58 11.66 -9.83
N SER A 99 6.83 12.78 -9.87
CA SER A 99 5.49 12.84 -9.25
C SER A 99 4.50 11.87 -9.90
N LEU A 100 4.68 11.55 -11.18
CA LEU A 100 3.88 10.55 -11.89
C LEU A 100 4.05 9.12 -11.35
N LEU A 101 5.04 8.84 -10.51
CA LEU A 101 5.19 7.50 -9.93
C LEU A 101 4.20 7.23 -8.79
N TYR A 102 3.63 8.27 -8.18
CA TYR A 102 2.85 8.13 -6.95
C TYR A 102 1.64 9.06 -6.83
N ASN A 103 1.43 9.99 -7.76
CA ASN A 103 0.27 10.88 -7.69
C ASN A 103 -1.05 10.10 -7.82
N ARG A 104 -2.16 10.71 -7.43
CA ARG A 104 -3.46 10.03 -7.35
C ARG A 104 -3.90 9.40 -8.68
N LYS A 105 -3.67 10.07 -9.81
CA LYS A 105 -4.01 9.55 -11.15
C LYS A 105 -3.22 8.28 -11.48
N SER A 106 -1.93 8.24 -11.14
CA SER A 106 -1.10 7.06 -11.33
C SER A 106 -1.52 5.90 -10.42
N LEU A 107 -1.87 6.17 -9.17
CA LEU A 107 -2.39 5.14 -8.27
C LEU A 107 -3.69 4.52 -8.81
N GLN A 108 -4.59 5.35 -9.35
CA GLN A 108 -5.79 4.86 -10.03
C GLN A 108 -5.44 4.00 -11.23
N MET A 109 -4.50 4.44 -12.08
CA MET A 109 -4.03 3.69 -13.24
C MET A 109 -3.49 2.30 -12.82
N TYR A 110 -2.63 2.23 -11.81
CA TYR A 110 -2.11 0.95 -11.30
C TYR A 110 -3.23 0.04 -10.79
N LEU A 111 -4.22 0.57 -10.06
CA LEU A 111 -5.37 -0.22 -9.62
C LEU A 111 -6.25 -0.69 -10.79
N PHE A 112 -6.36 0.10 -11.87
CA PHE A 112 -7.03 -0.32 -13.11
C PHE A 112 -6.25 -1.45 -13.80
N VAL A 113 -4.92 -1.36 -13.88
CA VAL A 113 -4.08 -2.44 -14.43
C VAL A 113 -4.28 -3.72 -13.64
N LEU A 114 -4.25 -3.65 -12.30
CA LEU A 114 -4.53 -4.82 -11.43
C LEU A 114 -5.91 -5.43 -11.64
N ARG A 115 -6.90 -4.60 -12.00
CA ARG A 115 -8.28 -5.05 -12.20
C ARG A 115 -8.50 -5.68 -13.58
N LEU A 116 -7.82 -5.19 -14.61
CA LEU A 116 -8.18 -5.44 -16.01
C LEU A 116 -7.18 -6.33 -16.76
N SER A 117 -5.92 -6.39 -16.33
CA SER A 117 -4.90 -7.22 -17.00
C SER A 117 -5.06 -8.69 -16.65
N HIS A 118 -4.78 -9.56 -17.62
CA HIS A 118 -4.70 -11.01 -17.46
C HIS A 118 -3.25 -11.52 -17.56
N ASN A 119 -2.31 -10.65 -17.93
CA ASN A 119 -0.89 -10.96 -17.94
C ASN A 119 -0.33 -10.96 -16.50
N GLU A 120 0.07 -12.15 -16.02
CA GLU A 120 0.55 -12.31 -14.65
C GLU A 120 1.81 -11.48 -14.33
N ALA A 121 2.72 -11.30 -15.30
CA ALA A 121 3.92 -10.50 -15.10
C ALA A 121 3.59 -8.99 -15.00
N THR A 122 2.64 -8.51 -15.80
CA THR A 122 2.10 -7.14 -15.67
C THR A 122 1.44 -6.94 -14.30
N LEU A 123 0.62 -7.90 -13.85
CA LEU A 123 -0.01 -7.86 -12.53
C LEU A 123 1.01 -7.88 -11.39
N GLU A 124 2.03 -8.74 -11.47
CA GLU A 124 3.11 -8.84 -10.49
C GLU A 124 3.89 -7.51 -10.39
N ALA A 125 4.35 -6.97 -11.53
CA ALA A 125 5.06 -5.70 -11.57
C ALA A 125 4.20 -4.53 -11.07
N CYS A 126 2.91 -4.50 -11.42
CA CYS A 126 2.00 -3.48 -10.95
C CYS A 126 1.77 -3.57 -9.42
N CYS A 127 1.57 -4.78 -8.91
CA CYS A 127 1.44 -5.02 -7.47
C CYS A 127 2.75 -4.68 -6.73
N GLY A 128 3.91 -4.99 -7.32
CA GLY A 128 5.23 -4.63 -6.82
C GLY A 128 5.44 -3.12 -6.79
N THR A 129 4.92 -2.39 -7.77
CA THR A 129 4.94 -0.93 -7.79
C THR A 129 4.23 -0.36 -6.55
N LEU A 130 3.03 -0.84 -6.25
CA LEU A 130 2.28 -0.45 -5.05
C LEU A 130 2.97 -0.91 -3.76
N GLN A 131 3.56 -2.10 -3.75
CA GLN A 131 4.33 -2.62 -2.61
C GLN A 131 5.49 -1.70 -2.26
N ASN A 132 6.25 -1.23 -3.26
CA ASN A 132 7.36 -0.31 -3.08
C ASN A 132 6.90 1.03 -2.50
N LEU A 133 5.81 1.59 -3.02
CA LEU A 133 5.23 2.86 -2.53
C LEU A 133 4.74 2.75 -1.07
N ALA A 134 4.19 1.59 -0.68
CA ALA A 134 3.82 1.31 0.70
C ALA A 134 5.00 0.81 1.56
N GLY A 135 6.20 0.62 1.00
CA GLY A 135 7.31 -0.09 1.64
C GLY A 135 7.97 0.64 2.80
N SER A 136 8.01 1.98 2.74
CA SER A 136 8.71 2.79 3.74
C SER A 136 8.16 2.63 5.16
N LYS A 137 8.97 2.92 6.19
CA LYS A 137 8.53 2.90 7.60
C LYS A 137 8.29 4.32 8.16
N ASN A 138 7.86 5.22 7.29
CA ASN A 138 7.62 6.63 7.60
C ASN A 138 6.22 7.05 7.11
N LEU A 139 5.94 8.35 7.13
CA LEU A 139 4.64 8.89 6.75
C LEU A 139 4.26 8.60 5.29
N VAL A 140 5.22 8.43 4.38
CA VAL A 140 4.94 8.10 2.96
C VAL A 140 4.12 6.84 2.86
N SER A 141 4.53 5.76 3.52
CA SER A 141 3.77 4.50 3.56
C SER A 141 2.35 4.69 4.12
N THR A 142 2.18 5.52 5.15
CA THR A 142 0.85 5.83 5.72
C THR A 142 -0.05 6.50 4.69
N VAL A 143 0.43 7.56 4.03
CA VAL A 143 -0.35 8.31 3.03
C VAL A 143 -0.64 7.44 1.81
N MET A 144 0.33 6.66 1.31
CA MET A 144 0.13 5.74 0.19
C MET A 144 -0.91 4.66 0.51
N SER A 145 -0.79 4.02 1.67
CA SER A 145 -1.74 2.97 2.07
C SER A 145 -3.17 3.52 2.24
N GLN A 146 -3.30 4.74 2.78
CA GLN A 146 -4.59 5.42 2.90
C GLN A 146 -5.16 5.81 1.53
N ALA A 147 -4.30 6.24 0.60
CA ALA A 147 -4.70 6.56 -0.76
C ALA A 147 -5.19 5.30 -1.49
N PHE A 148 -4.51 4.16 -1.35
CA PHE A 148 -4.96 2.89 -1.93
C PHE A 148 -6.34 2.52 -1.44
N GLU A 149 -6.59 2.65 -0.13
CA GLU A 149 -7.90 2.35 0.43
C GLU A 149 -8.99 3.32 -0.08
N LYS A 150 -8.72 4.63 -0.11
CA LYS A 150 -9.67 5.62 -0.64
C LYS A 150 -10.01 5.43 -2.12
N LEU A 151 -9.12 4.77 -2.86
CA LEU A 151 -9.31 4.41 -4.25
C LEU A 151 -9.97 3.02 -4.43
N ASN A 152 -10.52 2.45 -3.36
CA ASN A 152 -11.10 1.10 -3.31
C ASN A 152 -10.12 0.01 -3.79
N GLY A 153 -8.84 0.19 -3.48
CA GLY A 153 -7.78 -0.74 -3.86
C GLY A 153 -7.70 -1.99 -3.00
N LEU A 154 -8.18 -1.94 -1.74
CA LEU A 154 -8.06 -3.05 -0.81
C LEU A 154 -8.72 -4.36 -1.29
N PRO A 155 -9.98 -4.37 -1.80
CA PRO A 155 -10.58 -5.61 -2.32
C PRO A 155 -9.79 -6.20 -3.49
N LEU A 156 -9.29 -5.34 -4.37
CA LEU A 156 -8.50 -5.74 -5.53
C LEU A 156 -7.20 -6.40 -5.09
N ILE A 157 -6.42 -5.74 -4.24
CA ILE A 157 -5.15 -6.27 -3.72
C ILE A 157 -5.37 -7.56 -2.93
N THR A 158 -6.43 -7.62 -2.12
CA THR A 158 -6.79 -8.79 -1.32
C THR A 158 -7.12 -9.99 -2.18
N SER A 159 -7.80 -9.80 -3.32
CA SER A 159 -8.12 -10.88 -4.25
C SER A 159 -6.87 -11.56 -4.85
N LEU A 160 -5.76 -10.83 -4.99
CA LEU A 160 -4.50 -11.35 -5.53
C LEU A 160 -3.85 -12.40 -4.63
N LEU A 161 -4.24 -12.50 -3.35
CA LEU A 161 -3.82 -13.60 -2.47
C LEU A 161 -4.28 -14.97 -2.97
N ASN A 162 -5.32 -15.03 -3.81
CA ASN A 162 -5.82 -16.27 -4.40
C ASN A 162 -5.23 -16.56 -5.80
N SER A 163 -4.23 -15.78 -6.23
CA SER A 163 -3.55 -16.02 -7.51
C SER A 163 -2.86 -17.38 -7.53
N ALA A 164 -2.93 -18.07 -8.68
CA ALA A 164 -2.14 -19.27 -8.92
C ALA A 164 -0.63 -18.95 -9.11
N ASN A 165 -0.32 -17.71 -9.49
CA ASN A 165 1.05 -17.22 -9.57
C ASN A 165 1.58 -16.91 -8.18
N GLN A 166 2.54 -17.72 -7.72
CA GLN A 166 3.13 -17.61 -6.39
C GLN A 166 3.87 -16.29 -6.19
N ASN A 167 4.55 -15.74 -7.21
CA ASN A 167 5.26 -14.48 -7.06
C ASN A 167 4.29 -13.30 -6.87
N LEU A 168 3.20 -13.29 -7.63
CA LEU A 168 2.11 -12.32 -7.46
C LEU A 168 1.46 -12.45 -6.08
N GLN A 169 1.15 -13.66 -5.62
CA GLN A 169 0.60 -13.91 -4.29
C GLN A 169 1.54 -13.39 -3.18
N LYS A 170 2.85 -13.69 -3.28
CA LYS A 170 3.87 -13.22 -2.31
C LYS A 170 4.00 -11.69 -2.32
N THR A 171 3.94 -11.10 -3.50
CA THR A 171 4.00 -9.64 -3.68
C THR A 171 2.78 -8.96 -3.05
N ALA A 172 1.59 -9.52 -3.25
CA ALA A 172 0.34 -9.05 -2.65
C ALA A 172 0.35 -9.20 -1.12
N MET A 173 0.81 -10.34 -0.59
CA MET A 173 0.97 -10.54 0.86
C MET A 173 1.89 -9.49 1.47
N SER A 174 3.00 -9.18 0.80
CA SER A 174 3.95 -8.16 1.26
C SER A 174 3.37 -6.74 1.20
N LEU A 175 2.59 -6.41 0.17
CA LEU A 175 1.87 -5.13 0.07
C LEU A 175 0.83 -4.98 1.21
N LEU A 176 -0.01 -5.99 1.43
CA LEU A 176 -0.95 -5.99 2.55
C LEU A 176 -0.24 -5.94 3.90
N GLY A 177 0.91 -6.61 4.01
CA GLY A 177 1.80 -6.55 5.18
C GLY A 177 2.25 -5.13 5.46
N ASN A 178 2.67 -4.41 4.43
CA ASN A 178 3.05 -3.00 4.53
C ASN A 178 1.88 -2.11 4.97
N MET A 179 0.70 -2.29 4.36
CA MET A 179 -0.52 -1.54 4.69
C MET A 179 -1.00 -1.81 6.13
N SER A 180 -0.89 -3.06 6.61
CA SER A 180 -1.34 -3.46 7.96
C SER A 180 -0.61 -2.71 9.09
N ARG A 181 0.57 -2.13 8.80
CA ARG A 181 1.32 -1.31 9.76
C ARG A 181 0.58 -0.02 10.10
N VAL A 182 -0.29 0.47 9.21
CA VAL A 182 -1.03 1.73 9.35
C VAL A 182 -2.24 1.54 10.28
N SER A 183 -2.13 2.07 11.50
CA SER A 183 -3.09 1.78 12.59
C SER A 183 -4.54 2.13 12.26
N ASN A 184 -4.81 3.25 11.59
CA ASN A 184 -6.17 3.67 11.26
C ASN A 184 -6.79 2.90 10.07
N LEU A 185 -6.03 2.07 9.37
CA LEU A 185 -6.56 1.18 8.31
C LEU A 185 -6.90 -0.22 8.83
N ARG A 186 -6.32 -0.64 9.96
CA ARG A 186 -6.42 -2.04 10.42
C ARG A 186 -7.84 -2.54 10.61
N ALA A 187 -8.74 -1.71 11.13
CA ALA A 187 -10.15 -2.07 11.34
C ALA A 187 -10.87 -2.35 10.00
N THR A 188 -10.65 -1.49 9.01
CA THR A 188 -11.19 -1.69 7.65
C THR A 188 -10.56 -2.92 6.99
N MET A 189 -9.23 -3.00 7.03
CA MET A 189 -8.48 -4.12 6.45
C MET A 189 -8.90 -5.48 7.03
N ALA A 190 -9.13 -5.55 8.34
CA ALA A 190 -9.46 -6.79 9.01
C ALA A 190 -10.69 -7.49 8.40
N LYS A 191 -11.69 -6.73 7.95
CA LYS A 191 -12.92 -7.26 7.33
C LYS A 191 -12.66 -8.07 6.07
N GLU A 192 -11.73 -7.61 5.25
CA GLU A 192 -11.44 -8.22 3.95
C GLU A 192 -10.24 -9.18 4.01
N VAL A 193 -9.22 -8.82 4.77
CA VAL A 193 -7.91 -9.46 4.75
C VAL A 193 -7.84 -10.66 5.71
N LEU A 194 -8.48 -10.62 6.89
CA LEU A 194 -8.40 -11.72 7.86
C LEU A 194 -8.88 -13.07 7.28
N PRO A 195 -10.02 -13.15 6.57
CA PRO A 195 -10.47 -14.42 5.99
C PRO A 195 -9.45 -14.99 5.00
N GLN A 196 -8.86 -14.14 4.15
CA GLN A 196 -7.90 -14.57 3.13
C GLN A 196 -6.58 -15.04 3.75
N VAL A 197 -6.05 -14.29 4.72
CA VAL A 197 -4.82 -14.64 5.43
C VAL A 197 -5.00 -15.93 6.23
N SER A 198 -6.16 -16.09 6.88
CA SER A 198 -6.49 -17.33 7.57
C SER A 198 -6.54 -18.52 6.62
N SER A 199 -7.13 -18.35 5.45
CA SER A 199 -7.17 -19.39 4.42
C SER A 199 -5.76 -19.76 3.95
N PHE A 200 -4.94 -18.75 3.65
CA PHE A 200 -3.54 -18.93 3.27
C PHE A 200 -2.75 -19.70 4.35
N LEU A 201 -2.79 -19.23 5.60
CA LEU A 201 -2.09 -19.88 6.71
C LEU A 201 -2.58 -21.32 6.95
N SER A 202 -3.89 -21.56 6.82
CA SER A 202 -4.48 -22.89 6.97
C SER A 202 -4.04 -23.88 5.87
N SER A 203 -3.52 -23.37 4.75
CA SER A 203 -3.01 -24.17 3.63
C SER A 203 -1.51 -24.44 3.69
N VAL A 204 -0.80 -23.81 4.63
CA VAL A 204 0.65 -23.99 4.79
C VAL A 204 0.95 -25.43 5.18
N THR A 205 1.89 -26.05 4.46
CA THR A 205 2.37 -27.41 4.71
C THR A 205 3.82 -27.37 5.20
N PRO A 206 4.32 -28.43 5.88
CA PRO A 206 5.70 -28.46 6.38
C PRO A 206 6.77 -28.16 5.32
N ASN A 207 6.57 -28.64 4.08
CA ASN A 207 7.50 -28.41 2.97
C ASN A 207 7.58 -26.93 2.52
N MET A 208 6.64 -26.08 2.95
CA MET A 208 6.61 -24.65 2.63
C MET A 208 7.31 -23.79 3.70
N VAL A 209 7.68 -24.37 4.85
CA VAL A 209 8.20 -23.62 6.01
C VAL A 209 9.66 -23.24 5.84
N GLU A 210 10.44 -24.02 5.09
CA GLU A 210 11.84 -23.75 4.81
C GLU A 210 11.96 -22.48 3.93
N SER A 211 12.10 -21.32 4.59
CA SER A 211 12.39 -20.01 4.00
C SER A 211 11.23 -19.29 3.28
N ASP A 212 10.08 -19.09 3.93
CA ASP A 212 9.08 -18.15 3.40
C ASP A 212 8.80 -16.93 4.31
N GLY A 213 9.43 -15.80 3.96
CA GLY A 213 9.11 -14.48 4.53
C GLY A 213 7.63 -14.08 4.35
N THR A 214 6.92 -14.73 3.42
CA THR A 214 5.48 -14.58 3.20
C THR A 214 4.68 -15.13 4.37
N ILE A 215 5.04 -16.30 4.90
CA ILE A 215 4.37 -16.90 6.08
C ILE A 215 4.56 -16.00 7.30
N ALA A 216 5.78 -15.52 7.54
CA ALA A 216 6.06 -14.57 8.62
C ALA A 216 5.24 -13.27 8.47
N THR A 217 5.06 -12.79 7.24
CA THR A 217 4.22 -11.61 6.95
C THR A 217 2.74 -11.90 7.21
N ALA A 218 2.24 -13.04 6.77
CA ALA A 218 0.88 -13.50 7.02
C ALA A 218 0.59 -13.63 8.52
N CYS A 219 1.49 -14.23 9.31
CA CYS A 219 1.37 -14.34 10.76
C CYS A 219 1.32 -12.97 11.44
N ARG A 220 2.21 -12.04 11.07
CA ARG A 220 2.19 -10.66 11.60
C ARG A 220 0.90 -9.92 11.25
N MET A 221 0.41 -10.07 10.03
CA MET A 221 -0.86 -9.50 9.60
C MET A 221 -2.03 -10.08 10.40
N MET A 222 -2.07 -11.41 10.54
CA MET A 222 -3.09 -12.10 11.33
C MET A 222 -3.14 -11.56 12.75
N GLN A 223 -1.98 -11.47 13.42
CA GLN A 223 -1.87 -10.89 14.76
C GLN A 223 -2.34 -9.42 14.80
N THR A 224 -1.82 -8.59 13.90
CA THR A 224 -2.06 -7.15 13.89
C THR A 224 -3.52 -6.80 13.63
N LEU A 225 -4.14 -7.48 12.67
CA LEU A 225 -5.54 -7.27 12.30
C LEU A 225 -6.47 -7.91 13.33
N ALA A 226 -6.08 -9.04 13.93
CA ALA A 226 -6.92 -9.68 14.93
C ALA A 226 -7.07 -8.85 16.20
N LEU A 227 -6.00 -8.16 16.59
CA LEU A 227 -6.03 -7.19 17.69
C LEU A 227 -6.88 -5.95 17.38
N ALA A 228 -7.03 -5.59 16.09
CA ALA A 228 -7.84 -4.45 15.69
C ALA A 228 -9.34 -4.79 15.65
N GLU A 229 -9.72 -6.02 15.28
CA GLU A 229 -11.11 -6.49 15.20
C GLU A 229 -11.30 -7.85 15.90
N PRO A 230 -11.34 -7.90 17.24
CA PRO A 230 -11.37 -9.17 18.00
C PRO A 230 -12.61 -10.03 17.71
N GLU A 231 -13.77 -9.41 17.54
CA GLU A 231 -15.03 -10.14 17.30
C GLU A 231 -15.08 -10.80 15.93
N LEU A 232 -14.52 -10.15 14.90
CA LEU A 232 -14.36 -10.78 13.60
C LEU A 232 -13.35 -11.92 13.67
N SER A 233 -12.26 -11.71 14.40
CA SER A 233 -11.17 -12.70 14.52
C SER A 233 -11.62 -14.00 15.14
N LYS A 234 -12.47 -13.95 16.17
CA LYS A 234 -13.08 -15.16 16.77
C LYS A 234 -13.81 -16.03 15.75
N LYS A 235 -14.38 -15.44 14.69
CA LYS A 235 -15.08 -16.18 13.62
C LYS A 235 -14.12 -16.80 12.62
N VAL A 236 -12.93 -16.21 12.46
CA VAL A 236 -11.90 -16.65 11.53
C VAL A 236 -11.00 -17.73 12.15
N PHE A 237 -10.70 -17.64 13.45
CA PHE A 237 -9.94 -18.65 14.18
C PHE A 237 -10.70 -19.97 14.27
N ASN A 238 -10.32 -20.92 13.42
CA ASN A 238 -10.81 -22.28 13.43
C ASN A 238 -9.72 -23.27 13.90
N ARG A 239 -10.12 -24.52 14.16
CA ARG A 239 -9.21 -25.56 14.63
C ARG A 239 -8.01 -25.77 13.70
N ASN A 240 -8.23 -25.75 12.39
CA ASN A 240 -7.15 -25.98 11.43
C ASN A 240 -6.08 -24.89 11.52
N LEU A 241 -6.51 -23.63 11.49
CA LEU A 241 -5.61 -22.48 11.63
C LEU A 241 -4.82 -22.52 12.94
N ILE A 242 -5.46 -22.87 14.06
CA ILE A 242 -4.79 -22.97 15.36
C ILE A 242 -3.70 -24.05 15.31
N MET A 243 -3.99 -25.22 14.75
CA MET A 243 -3.02 -26.31 14.63
C MET A 243 -1.84 -25.90 13.74
N THR A 244 -2.10 -25.22 12.61
CA THR A 244 -1.02 -24.74 11.73
C THR A 244 -0.17 -23.67 12.41
N LEU A 245 -0.76 -22.74 13.17
CA LEU A 245 -0.01 -21.74 13.93
C LEU A 245 0.84 -22.37 15.04
N SER A 246 0.32 -23.38 15.73
CA SER A 246 1.10 -24.15 16.72
C SER A 246 2.29 -24.84 16.07
N PHE A 247 2.06 -25.52 14.95
CA PHE A 247 3.13 -26.15 14.16
C PHE A 247 4.21 -25.14 13.73
N LEU A 248 3.80 -24.01 13.15
CA LEU A 248 4.74 -22.95 12.76
C LEU A 248 5.54 -22.36 13.93
N SER A 249 5.01 -22.42 15.15
CA SER A 249 5.71 -21.95 16.34
C SER A 249 6.74 -22.93 16.90
N GLU A 250 6.63 -24.21 16.54
CA GLU A 250 7.57 -25.27 16.96
C GLU A 250 8.79 -25.35 16.02
N ASP A 251 8.63 -24.95 14.76
CA ASP A 251 9.68 -24.98 13.71
C ASP A 251 10.46 -23.64 13.54
N MET A 252 10.08 -22.57 14.24
CA MET A 252 10.77 -21.25 14.25
C MET A 252 11.68 -21.07 15.47
#